data_AF-A0A166KCP2-F1
#
_entry.id   AF-A0A166KCP2-F1
#
_cell.length_a   1.000
_cell.length_b   1.000
_cell.length_c   1.000
_cell.angle_alpha   90.00
_cell.angle_beta   90.00
_cell.angle_gamma   90.00
#
_symmetry.space_group_name_H-M   'P 1'
#
loop_
_entity.id
_entity.type
_entity.pdbx_description
1 polymer ?
#
loop_
_entity_poly.entity_id
_entity_poly.type
_entity_poly.pdbx_seq_one_letter_code
_entity_poly.pdbx_strand_id
1 'polypeptide(L)'
;MDSDTESEGEHAMPSAATSKAEFVLRQPRASSDLSVAEAIAILVATAPRATSLGSDAGLHENVVAASSSLNSFLDTMLRVDPTQKQDICALFDAFLSFLNAEFLSALFTHRRAVYSLLRSLGDTSSVSVPWTDILLLKLCRVVANMSSGYTQASAQAQLLDAQALWAVRQLPQNVQDLTPSIYSAYASPGMRKLALQLVFGACIVRPSMAGDTEPQCVPVNSDDIEGIARFYGDLTVRRAGGLGDDEKLSCAMVAVLCATFALKQADNSPSPASRPYFSSLVFGCLHELFDTSRLDLFSNDPLGPAQLLLLSWGDVLPWCWRACTDPRSADMTLVSLLTALWLRHQSREDTDELGKSATLNLLMPNLSLSVTHILQLLYRVDEALNNEWTDGEAVACLARLVCWSMTQLSDPLLEGHIVFFPDAVLHLCNIFLHYVGGGTAGLDVAESALQALLHVESSDVCVAAERLAEGHDFPSAFDRGHFPSAAQIFVPPSCCLPS
;
A
#
# COMPACT_ATOMS: atom_id res chain seq x y z
N MET A 1 -57.11 10.44 34.53
CA MET A 1 -56.73 9.28 35.35
C MET A 1 -55.38 9.62 35.94
N ASP A 2 -55.45 9.98 37.21
CA ASP A 2 -54.34 10.38 38.06
C ASP A 2 -53.39 9.21 38.32
N SER A 3 -52.10 9.49 38.42
CA SER A 3 -51.28 8.92 39.50
C SER A 3 -49.95 9.67 39.60
N ASP A 4 -49.85 10.47 40.64
CA ASP A 4 -48.61 10.83 41.32
C ASP A 4 -47.85 9.57 41.75
N THR A 5 -46.51 9.66 41.81
CA THR A 5 -45.71 9.37 43.01
C THR A 5 -44.25 9.74 42.76
N GLU A 6 -43.87 10.92 43.25
CA GLU A 6 -42.49 11.22 43.61
C GLU A 6 -42.19 10.57 44.97
N SER A 7 -41.08 9.83 45.06
CA SER A 7 -40.49 9.42 46.34
C SER A 7 -38.98 9.55 46.21
N GLU A 8 -38.47 10.69 46.66
CA GLU A 8 -37.06 10.89 46.93
C GLU A 8 -36.70 10.09 48.19
N GLY A 9 -36.07 8.94 48.00
CA GLY A 9 -35.43 8.20 49.07
C GLY A 9 -34.04 8.76 49.35
N GLU A 10 -33.88 9.47 50.47
CA GLU A 10 -32.58 9.80 51.05
C GLU A 10 -31.78 8.51 51.33
N HIS A 11 -30.90 8.13 50.41
CA HIS A 11 -29.90 7.11 50.67
C HIS A 11 -28.69 7.74 51.38
N ALA A 12 -28.57 7.41 52.65
CA ALA A 12 -27.41 7.64 53.48
C ALA A 12 -26.12 7.25 52.73
N MET A 13 -25.16 8.18 52.69
CA MET A 13 -23.82 7.93 52.14
C MET A 13 -23.15 6.78 52.91
N PRO A 14 -22.74 5.69 52.24
CA PRO A 14 -21.85 4.74 52.86
C PRO A 14 -20.48 5.41 53.01
N SER A 15 -20.06 5.50 54.27
CA SER A 15 -18.71 5.73 54.76
C SER A 15 -17.65 5.32 53.72
N ALA A 16 -16.87 6.31 53.27
CA ALA A 16 -15.69 6.10 52.45
C ALA A 16 -14.68 5.24 53.23
N ALA A 17 -14.76 3.93 53.02
CA ALA A 17 -13.62 3.06 53.24
C ALA A 17 -12.51 3.57 52.32
N THR A 18 -11.44 4.09 52.91
CA THR A 18 -10.19 4.43 52.22
C THR A 18 -9.60 3.15 51.64
N SER A 19 -10.15 2.75 50.50
CA SER A 19 -9.61 1.68 49.67
C SER A 19 -8.22 2.12 49.22
N LYS A 20 -7.21 1.37 49.67
CA LYS A 20 -5.85 1.34 49.13
C LYS A 20 -5.84 0.79 47.68
N ALA A 21 -6.73 1.27 46.82
CA ALA A 21 -6.70 1.03 45.39
C ALA A 21 -5.98 2.21 44.72
N GLU A 22 -4.73 2.44 45.12
CA GLU A 22 -3.78 3.25 44.35
C GLU A 22 -3.23 2.43 43.17
N PHE A 23 -4.07 1.58 42.58
CA PHE A 23 -3.77 0.76 41.39
C PHE A 23 -4.41 1.44 40.17
N VAL A 24 -4.06 2.71 40.00
CA VAL A 24 -4.36 3.47 38.79
C VAL A 24 -3.00 3.72 38.17
N LEU A 25 -2.70 3.02 37.07
CA LEU A 25 -1.51 3.24 36.23
C LEU A 25 -1.48 4.71 35.82
N ARG A 26 -0.86 5.56 36.66
CA ARG A 26 -0.42 6.90 36.27
C ARG A 26 0.44 6.71 35.03
N GLN A 27 0.21 7.53 34.01
CA GLN A 27 1.14 7.64 32.88
C GLN A 27 2.56 7.71 33.46
N PRO A 28 3.44 6.75 33.13
CA PRO A 28 4.75 6.71 33.72
C PRO A 28 5.53 7.94 33.26
N ARG A 29 5.89 8.80 34.22
CA ARG A 29 6.71 10.00 34.02
C ARG A 29 8.21 9.71 34.07
N ALA A 30 8.61 8.44 34.20
CA ALA A 30 10.01 8.05 34.20
C ALA A 30 10.47 7.87 32.75
N SER A 31 11.41 8.71 32.31
CA SER A 31 12.25 8.42 31.15
C SER A 31 13.11 7.21 31.49
N SER A 32 12.65 6.01 31.17
CA SER A 32 13.46 4.80 31.25
C SER A 32 14.41 4.77 30.06
N ASP A 33 15.72 4.68 30.30
CA ASP A 33 16.76 4.62 29.25
C ASP A 33 16.82 3.28 28.51
N LEU A 34 15.76 2.47 28.56
CA LEU A 34 15.69 1.18 27.86
C LEU A 34 15.58 1.39 26.35
N SER A 35 16.42 0.69 25.59
CA SER A 35 16.24 0.60 24.14
C SER A 35 14.93 -0.14 23.78
N VAL A 36 14.43 0.09 22.57
CA VAL A 36 13.21 -0.58 22.07
C VAL A 36 13.35 -2.11 22.13
N ALA A 37 14.51 -2.63 21.72
CA ALA A 37 14.78 -4.07 21.73
C ALA A 37 14.77 -4.66 23.14
N GLU A 38 15.41 -3.99 24.11
CA GLU A 38 15.41 -4.41 25.51
C GLU A 38 14.00 -4.37 26.12
N ALA A 39 13.24 -3.31 25.86
CA ALA A 39 11.87 -3.19 26.34
C ALA A 39 10.95 -4.26 25.75
N ILE A 40 11.08 -4.58 24.46
CA ILE A 40 10.38 -5.71 23.83
C ILE A 40 10.77 -7.03 24.50
N ALA A 41 12.08 -7.29 24.67
CA ALA A 41 12.57 -8.52 25.28
C ALA A 41 12.05 -8.72 26.72
N ILE A 42 11.99 -7.64 27.51
CA ILE A 42 11.42 -7.65 28.86
C ILE A 42 9.93 -8.04 28.80
N LEU A 43 9.14 -7.43 27.91
CA LEU A 43 7.70 -7.74 27.81
C LEU A 43 7.45 -9.17 27.31
N VAL A 44 8.25 -9.67 26.37
CA VAL A 44 8.18 -11.05 25.89
C VAL A 44 8.53 -12.04 27.01
N ALA A 45 9.65 -11.82 27.71
CA ALA A 45 10.10 -12.70 28.79
C ALA A 45 9.12 -12.72 30.00
N THR A 46 8.40 -11.62 30.23
CA THR A 46 7.45 -11.50 31.35
C THR A 46 6.04 -11.98 31.01
N ALA A 47 5.70 -12.15 29.72
CA ALA A 47 4.35 -12.55 29.29
C ALA A 47 3.84 -13.85 29.93
N PRO A 48 4.63 -14.94 30.06
CA PRO A 48 4.18 -16.17 30.73
C PRO A 48 3.80 -15.96 32.21
N ARG A 49 4.30 -14.89 32.84
CA ARG A 49 4.05 -14.54 34.24
C ARG A 49 3.09 -13.35 34.39
N ALA A 50 2.44 -12.89 33.32
CA ALA A 50 1.62 -11.69 33.33
C ALA A 50 0.47 -11.74 34.36
N THR A 51 -0.10 -12.92 34.64
CA THR A 51 -1.15 -13.08 35.67
C THR A 51 -0.66 -12.77 37.09
N SER A 52 0.66 -12.76 37.33
CA SER A 52 1.28 -12.42 38.62
C SER A 52 1.58 -10.92 38.79
N LEU A 53 1.21 -10.07 37.83
CA LEU A 53 1.45 -8.62 37.85
C LEU A 53 0.92 -7.91 39.11
N GLY A 54 -0.19 -8.39 39.68
CA GLY A 54 -0.76 -7.81 40.92
C GLY A 54 -0.02 -8.20 42.20
N SER A 55 0.83 -9.24 42.15
CA SER A 55 1.50 -9.81 43.33
C SER A 55 3.02 -9.61 43.35
N ASP A 56 3.64 -9.34 42.20
CA ASP A 56 5.10 -9.22 42.06
C ASP A 56 5.47 -7.78 41.69
N ALA A 57 5.97 -7.03 42.67
CA ALA A 57 6.33 -5.62 42.50
C ALA A 57 7.47 -5.42 41.49
N GLY A 58 8.46 -6.32 41.47
CA GLY A 58 9.58 -6.23 40.53
C GLY A 58 9.14 -6.51 39.10
N LEU A 59 8.25 -7.48 38.90
CA LEU A 59 7.60 -7.72 37.61
C LEU A 59 6.82 -6.49 37.14
N HIS A 60 6.05 -5.87 38.02
CA HIS A 60 5.30 -4.66 37.72
C HIS A 60 6.22 -3.49 37.34
N GLU A 61 7.27 -3.22 38.10
CA GLU A 61 8.26 -2.18 37.79
C GLU A 61 8.91 -2.39 36.41
N ASN A 62 9.30 -3.62 36.08
CA ASN A 62 9.89 -3.97 34.78
C ASN A 62 8.90 -3.74 33.62
N VAL A 63 7.64 -4.16 33.78
CA VAL A 63 6.59 -3.96 32.76
C VAL A 63 6.26 -2.48 32.60
N VAL A 64 6.20 -1.72 33.69
CA VAL A 64 5.99 -0.26 33.63
C VAL A 64 7.15 0.41 32.90
N ALA A 65 8.40 0.14 33.27
CA ALA A 65 9.57 0.72 32.60
C ALA A 65 9.60 0.40 31.10
N ALA A 66 9.42 -0.88 30.73
CA ALA A 66 9.39 -1.30 29.35
C ALA A 66 8.25 -0.65 28.55
N SER A 67 7.01 -0.69 29.07
CA SER A 67 5.86 -0.07 28.40
C SER A 67 6.00 1.44 28.26
N SER A 68 6.67 2.12 29.19
CA SER A 68 6.99 3.55 29.11
C SER A 68 7.91 3.87 27.94
N SER A 69 9.03 3.13 27.83
CA SER A 69 9.99 3.31 26.74
C SER A 69 9.33 3.08 25.37
N LEU A 70 8.58 1.98 25.23
CA LEU A 70 7.86 1.67 23.98
C LEU A 70 6.82 2.75 23.64
N ASN A 71 6.07 3.23 24.63
CA ASN A 71 5.07 4.26 24.44
C ASN A 71 5.69 5.60 24.00
N SER A 72 6.85 5.95 24.57
CA SER A 72 7.62 7.14 24.18
C SER A 72 8.19 7.01 22.77
N PHE A 73 8.72 5.84 22.40
CA PHE A 73 9.18 5.57 21.05
C PHE A 73 8.04 5.74 20.01
N LEU A 74 6.87 5.16 20.30
CA LEU A 74 5.71 5.32 19.41
C LEU A 74 5.19 6.77 19.35
N ASP A 75 5.29 7.54 20.44
CA ASP A 75 5.00 8.98 20.40
C ASP A 75 5.98 9.73 19.48
N THR A 76 7.26 9.37 19.50
CA THR A 76 8.25 9.91 18.56
C THR A 76 7.85 9.57 17.13
N MET A 77 7.59 8.29 16.83
CA MET A 77 7.18 7.82 15.50
C MET A 77 5.95 8.52 14.94
N LEU A 78 4.95 8.81 15.78
CA LEU A 78 3.74 9.53 15.38
C LEU A 78 3.96 11.03 15.11
N ARG A 79 5.11 11.58 15.55
CA ARG A 79 5.50 12.98 15.35
C ARG A 79 6.61 13.16 14.32
N VAL A 80 7.13 12.07 13.76
CA VAL A 80 8.17 12.12 12.72
C VAL A 80 7.62 12.90 11.53
N ASP A 81 8.37 13.91 11.13
CA ASP A 81 8.18 14.60 9.86
C ASP A 81 9.11 13.94 8.83
N PRO A 82 8.57 13.25 7.80
CA PRO A 82 9.39 12.54 6.82
C PRO A 82 10.31 13.48 6.03
N THR A 83 10.05 14.78 6.03
CA THR A 83 10.91 15.77 5.35
C THR A 83 12.21 16.06 6.10
N GLN A 84 12.25 15.74 7.40
CA GLN A 84 13.45 15.88 8.20
C GLN A 84 14.33 14.64 7.97
N LYS A 85 15.55 14.86 7.44
CA LYS A 85 16.59 13.83 7.20
C LYS A 85 17.15 13.19 8.49
N GLN A 86 16.32 12.98 9.52
CA GLN A 86 16.67 12.11 10.63
C GLN A 86 16.86 10.68 10.13
N ASP A 87 17.46 9.84 10.97
CA ASP A 87 17.68 8.41 10.70
C ASP A 87 16.34 7.64 10.72
N ILE A 88 15.48 7.93 9.75
CA ILE A 88 14.16 7.33 9.55
C ILE A 88 14.30 5.82 9.37
N CYS A 89 15.39 5.37 8.73
CA CYS A 89 15.70 3.96 8.54
C CYS A 89 15.83 3.24 9.89
N ALA A 90 16.67 3.76 10.80
CA ALA A 90 16.83 3.16 12.13
C ALA A 90 15.52 3.16 12.95
N LEU A 91 14.69 4.20 12.80
CA LEU A 91 13.37 4.25 13.43
C LEU A 91 12.42 3.19 12.87
N PHE A 92 12.41 2.98 11.55
CA PHE A 92 11.61 1.93 10.93
C PHE A 92 12.09 0.54 11.32
N ASP A 93 13.39 0.28 11.31
CA ASP A 93 13.97 -1.01 11.73
C ASP A 93 13.57 -1.35 13.18
N ALA A 94 13.65 -0.37 14.09
CA ALA A 94 13.19 -0.54 15.46
C ALA A 94 11.67 -0.80 15.52
N PHE A 95 10.88 -0.12 14.69
CA PHE A 95 9.43 -0.32 14.62
C PHE A 95 9.04 -1.73 14.13
N LEU A 96 9.77 -2.32 13.19
CA LEU A 96 9.49 -3.68 12.69
C LEU A 96 9.51 -4.74 13.80
N SER A 97 10.26 -4.49 14.88
CA SER A 97 10.29 -5.36 16.06
C SER A 97 8.94 -5.44 16.80
N PHE A 98 8.11 -4.39 16.73
CA PHE A 98 6.76 -4.39 17.30
C PHE A 98 5.77 -5.23 16.50
N LEU A 99 6.09 -5.52 15.24
CA LEU A 99 5.24 -6.32 14.35
C LEU A 99 5.63 -7.80 14.37
N ASN A 100 6.58 -8.20 15.23
CA ASN A 100 6.98 -9.59 15.41
C ASN A 100 5.86 -10.42 16.08
N ALA A 101 5.69 -11.67 15.65
CA ALA A 101 4.79 -12.67 16.19
C ALA A 101 4.94 -12.82 17.71
N GLU A 102 6.19 -12.93 18.17
CA GLU A 102 6.50 -13.13 19.59
C GLU A 102 6.02 -11.95 20.43
N PHE A 103 6.30 -10.73 19.97
CA PHE A 103 5.90 -9.52 20.68
C PHE A 103 4.39 -9.30 20.64
N LEU A 104 3.72 -9.48 19.50
CA LEU A 104 2.27 -9.37 19.43
C LEU A 104 1.58 -10.40 20.34
N SER A 105 2.05 -11.65 20.34
CA SER A 105 1.54 -12.69 21.25
C SER A 105 1.74 -12.34 22.73
N ALA A 106 2.92 -11.81 23.08
CA ALA A 106 3.22 -11.32 24.42
C ALA A 106 2.30 -10.15 24.82
N LEU A 107 2.09 -9.18 23.93
CA LEU A 107 1.26 -8.01 24.18
C LEU A 107 -0.21 -8.39 24.45
N PHE A 108 -0.78 -9.32 23.67
CA PHE A 108 -2.13 -9.83 23.90
C PHE A 108 -2.23 -10.69 25.18
N THR A 109 -1.15 -11.38 25.56
CA THR A 109 -1.07 -12.10 26.84
C THR A 109 -1.09 -11.14 28.03
N HIS A 110 -0.32 -10.06 27.98
CA HIS A 110 -0.39 -8.97 28.96
C HIS A 110 -1.77 -8.33 29.00
N ARG A 111 -2.39 -8.08 27.83
CA ARG A 111 -3.73 -7.50 27.73
C ARG A 111 -4.76 -8.36 28.48
N ARG A 112 -4.77 -9.67 28.24
CA ARG A 112 -5.64 -10.63 28.95
C ARG A 112 -5.42 -10.59 30.46
N ALA A 113 -4.17 -10.61 30.90
CA ALA A 113 -3.82 -10.56 32.31
C ALA A 113 -4.33 -9.27 32.98
N VAL A 114 -4.09 -8.11 32.36
CA VAL A 114 -4.56 -6.81 32.86
C VAL A 114 -6.09 -6.77 32.94
N TYR A 115 -6.81 -7.22 31.91
CA TYR A 115 -8.28 -7.29 31.98
C TYR A 115 -8.80 -8.24 33.05
N SER A 116 -8.10 -9.37 33.30
CA SER A 116 -8.47 -10.27 34.39
C SER A 116 -8.32 -9.61 35.77
N LEU A 117 -7.24 -8.82 35.95
CA LEU A 117 -6.99 -8.07 37.18
C LEU A 117 -8.03 -6.97 37.36
N LEU A 118 -8.31 -6.18 36.32
CA LEU A 118 -9.35 -5.14 36.35
C LEU A 118 -10.73 -5.72 36.71
N ARG A 119 -11.09 -6.88 36.14
CA ARG A 119 -12.35 -7.56 36.48
C ARG A 119 -12.41 -8.02 37.93
N SER A 120 -11.27 -8.42 38.51
CA SER A 120 -11.19 -8.84 39.92
C SER A 120 -11.28 -7.68 40.91
N LEU A 121 -10.93 -6.46 40.50
CA LEU A 121 -10.95 -5.25 41.33
C LEU A 121 -12.36 -4.66 41.53
N GLY A 122 -13.37 -5.18 40.83
CA GLY A 122 -14.77 -4.74 40.91
C GLY A 122 -15.07 -3.46 40.13
N ASP A 123 -16.31 -2.99 40.19
CA ASP A 123 -16.78 -1.74 39.55
C ASP A 123 -16.13 -0.52 40.20
N THR A 124 -14.87 -0.24 39.85
CA THR A 124 -14.31 1.09 40.04
C THR A 124 -14.98 1.97 39.00
N SER A 125 -15.79 2.94 39.44
CA SER A 125 -16.49 3.93 38.61
C SER A 125 -15.59 4.77 37.69
N SER A 126 -14.27 4.58 37.75
CA SER A 126 -13.28 5.16 36.85
C SER A 126 -12.97 4.22 35.67
N VAL A 127 -13.14 4.77 34.47
CA VAL A 127 -12.82 4.10 33.21
C VAL A 127 -11.30 3.97 33.07
N SER A 128 -10.70 2.89 33.58
CA SER A 128 -9.26 2.64 33.48
C SER A 128 -8.87 2.12 32.08
N VAL A 129 -7.91 2.76 31.43
CA VAL A 129 -7.41 2.34 30.10
C VAL A 129 -6.12 1.54 30.28
N PRO A 130 -6.09 0.25 29.92
CA PRO A 130 -4.86 -0.55 29.95
C PRO A 130 -3.74 0.06 29.10
N TRP A 131 -2.49 0.00 29.56
CA TRP A 131 -1.33 0.44 28.78
C TRP A 131 -1.19 -0.35 27.46
N THR A 132 -1.60 -1.62 27.46
CA THR A 132 -1.60 -2.49 26.28
C THR A 132 -2.47 -1.90 25.17
N ASP A 133 -3.62 -1.31 25.51
CA ASP A 133 -4.55 -0.71 24.55
C ASP A 133 -3.97 0.59 23.98
N ILE A 134 -3.28 1.39 24.81
CA ILE A 134 -2.59 2.59 24.34
C ILE A 134 -1.50 2.22 23.32
N LEU A 135 -0.71 1.19 23.61
CA LEU A 135 0.32 0.71 22.67
C LEU A 135 -0.32 0.17 21.38
N LEU A 136 -1.34 -0.68 21.47
CA LEU A 136 -2.03 -1.21 20.29
C LEU A 136 -2.59 -0.10 19.40
N LEU A 137 -3.23 0.92 20.00
CA LEU A 137 -3.76 2.06 19.26
C LEU A 137 -2.65 2.83 18.53
N LYS A 138 -1.54 3.09 19.21
CA LYS A 138 -0.40 3.79 18.61
C LYS A 138 0.24 2.97 17.51
N LEU A 139 0.38 1.66 17.70
CA LEU A 139 0.86 0.75 16.65
C LEU A 139 -0.03 0.83 15.40
N CYS A 140 -1.35 0.75 15.55
CA CYS A 140 -2.29 0.89 14.44
C CYS A 140 -2.11 2.22 13.69
N ARG A 141 -1.93 3.32 14.43
CA ARG A 141 -1.71 4.66 13.86
C ARG A 141 -0.37 4.78 13.13
N VAL A 142 0.71 4.22 13.70
CA VAL A 142 2.01 4.20 13.02
C VAL A 142 1.92 3.38 11.74
N VAL A 143 1.30 2.19 11.77
CA VAL A 143 1.05 1.41 10.55
C VAL A 143 0.29 2.23 9.52
N ALA A 144 -0.79 2.90 9.91
CA ALA A 144 -1.57 3.73 9.00
C ALA A 144 -0.74 4.87 8.37
N ASN A 145 0.04 5.59 9.17
CA ASN A 145 0.89 6.68 8.71
C ASN A 145 2.00 6.19 7.76
N MET A 146 2.67 5.08 8.11
CA MET A 146 3.69 4.47 7.25
C MET A 146 3.10 4.01 5.93
N SER A 147 1.92 3.37 5.98
CA SER A 147 1.28 2.82 4.78
C SER A 147 0.83 3.93 3.81
N SER A 148 0.53 5.11 4.33
CA SER A 148 0.16 6.29 3.53
C SER A 148 1.35 7.19 3.17
N GLY A 149 2.60 6.77 3.39
CA GLY A 149 3.79 7.59 3.11
C GLY A 149 3.88 8.87 3.94
N TYR A 150 3.35 8.87 5.17
CA TYR A 150 3.32 10.02 6.07
C TYR A 150 2.71 11.30 5.46
N THR A 151 1.82 11.17 4.47
CA THR A 151 0.99 12.29 4.02
C THR A 151 0.38 12.95 5.24
N GLN A 152 0.59 14.26 5.42
CA GLN A 152 0.20 15.00 6.63
C GLN A 152 -1.28 14.75 6.94
N ALA A 153 -1.56 13.76 7.78
CA ALA A 153 -2.86 13.63 8.40
C ALA A 153 -3.07 14.94 9.14
N SER A 154 -4.20 15.61 8.86
CA SER A 154 -4.51 16.91 9.45
C SER A 154 -4.16 16.89 10.95
N ALA A 155 -3.48 17.95 11.41
CA ALA A 155 -2.89 18.03 12.76
C ALA A 155 -3.86 17.70 13.92
N GLN A 156 -5.16 17.60 13.65
CA GLN A 156 -6.20 17.12 14.55
C GLN A 156 -6.17 15.62 14.90
N ALA A 157 -5.45 14.76 14.16
CA ALA A 157 -5.36 13.31 14.46
C ALA A 157 -4.43 12.96 15.65
N GLN A 158 -3.72 13.94 16.23
CA GLN A 158 -2.68 13.71 17.23
C GLN A 158 -3.22 13.40 18.64
N LEU A 159 -4.49 13.70 18.95
CA LEU A 159 -5.11 13.29 20.21
C LEU A 159 -5.60 11.84 20.12
N LEU A 160 -5.37 11.06 21.19
CA LEU A 160 -6.03 9.77 21.38
C LEU A 160 -7.52 10.05 21.56
N ASP A 161 -8.28 9.94 20.47
CA ASP A 161 -9.72 10.14 20.52
C ASP A 161 -10.33 9.08 21.45
N ALA A 162 -11.22 9.51 22.35
CA ALA A 162 -11.96 8.62 23.23
C ALA A 162 -12.64 7.49 22.42
N GLN A 163 -13.15 7.80 21.22
CA GLN A 163 -13.76 6.81 20.33
C GLN A 163 -12.77 5.75 19.87
N ALA A 164 -11.52 6.13 19.57
CA ALA A 164 -10.48 5.20 19.18
C ALA A 164 -10.09 4.28 20.35
N LEU A 165 -9.99 4.82 21.58
CA LEU A 165 -9.75 4.00 22.77
C LEU A 165 -10.90 3.01 23.03
N TRP A 166 -12.15 3.42 22.80
CA TRP A 166 -13.29 2.52 22.87
C TRP A 166 -13.24 1.41 21.82
N ALA A 167 -12.81 1.72 20.60
CA ALA A 167 -12.63 0.73 19.53
C ALA A 167 -11.52 -0.27 19.86
N VAL A 168 -10.39 0.18 20.42
CA VAL A 168 -9.28 -0.70 20.83
C VAL A 168 -9.74 -1.68 21.90
N ARG A 169 -10.54 -1.23 22.88
CA ARG A 169 -11.08 -2.12 23.92
C ARG A 169 -11.90 -3.27 23.36
N GLN A 170 -12.54 -3.07 22.21
CA GLN A 170 -13.32 -4.11 21.52
C GLN A 170 -12.45 -5.07 20.70
N LEU A 171 -11.16 -4.79 20.49
CA LEU A 171 -10.26 -5.74 19.83
C LEU A 171 -10.26 -7.07 20.60
N PRO A 172 -10.14 -8.20 19.90
CA PRO A 172 -10.15 -9.51 20.54
C PRO A 172 -9.02 -9.69 21.55
N GLN A 173 -9.19 -10.65 22.46
CA GLN A 173 -8.22 -10.91 23.52
C GLN A 173 -7.06 -11.82 23.07
N ASN A 174 -7.18 -12.51 21.93
CA ASN A 174 -6.11 -13.30 21.35
C ASN A 174 -5.74 -12.78 19.94
N VAL A 175 -4.48 -12.93 19.57
CA VAL A 175 -3.97 -12.53 18.24
C VAL A 175 -4.65 -13.31 17.11
N GLN A 176 -4.95 -14.60 17.34
CA GLN A 176 -5.57 -15.48 16.34
C GLN A 176 -6.98 -15.02 15.94
N ASP A 177 -7.66 -14.29 16.81
CA ASP A 177 -9.02 -13.80 16.60
C ASP A 177 -9.03 -12.44 15.85
N LEU A 178 -7.87 -11.85 15.55
CA LEU A 178 -7.77 -10.54 14.86
C LEU A 178 -8.34 -10.59 13.45
N THR A 179 -7.93 -11.56 12.65
CA THR A 179 -8.37 -11.68 11.26
C THR A 179 -9.89 -11.91 11.15
N PRO A 180 -10.50 -12.86 11.89
CA PRO A 180 -11.95 -13.03 11.91
C PRO A 180 -12.73 -11.78 12.37
N SER A 181 -12.12 -10.96 13.23
CA SER A 181 -12.74 -9.74 13.75
C SER A 181 -12.93 -8.66 12.68
N ILE A 182 -12.12 -8.66 11.60
CA ILE A 182 -12.19 -7.67 10.52
C ILE A 182 -13.52 -7.76 9.76
N TYR A 183 -14.02 -8.97 9.52
CA TYR A 183 -15.28 -9.19 8.79
C TYR A 183 -16.44 -9.63 9.69
N SER A 184 -16.24 -9.66 11.01
CA SER A 184 -17.28 -10.02 11.97
C SER A 184 -18.44 -9.01 11.93
N ALA A 185 -19.67 -9.52 11.80
CA ALA A 185 -20.89 -8.70 11.81
C ALA A 185 -21.11 -7.95 13.14
N TYR A 186 -20.54 -8.44 14.24
CA TYR A 186 -20.70 -7.89 15.58
C TYR A 186 -19.63 -6.84 15.94
N ALA A 187 -18.58 -6.73 15.13
CA ALA A 187 -17.51 -5.76 15.33
C ALA A 187 -17.96 -4.33 14.99
N SER A 188 -17.57 -3.35 15.81
CA SER A 188 -17.74 -1.94 15.43
C SER A 188 -16.81 -1.56 14.27
N PRO A 189 -17.18 -0.56 13.44
CA PRO A 189 -16.33 -0.11 12.33
C PRO A 189 -14.92 0.30 12.79
N GLY A 190 -14.80 0.99 13.92
CA GLY A 190 -13.51 1.38 14.49
C GLY A 190 -12.66 0.17 14.89
N MET A 191 -13.26 -0.85 15.49
CA MET A 191 -12.54 -2.07 15.86
C MET A 191 -12.05 -2.82 14.62
N ARG A 192 -12.89 -2.97 13.58
CA ARG A 192 -12.50 -3.59 12.31
C ARG A 192 -11.32 -2.86 11.67
N LYS A 193 -11.35 -1.52 11.65
CA LYS A 193 -10.25 -0.69 11.14
C LYS A 193 -8.94 -0.96 11.88
N LEU A 194 -8.96 -0.98 13.21
CA LEU A 194 -7.77 -1.25 14.02
C LEU A 194 -7.25 -2.68 13.84
N ALA A 195 -8.15 -3.66 13.79
CA ALA A 195 -7.78 -5.05 13.52
C ALA A 195 -7.12 -5.18 12.13
N LEU A 196 -7.71 -4.56 11.11
CA LEU A 196 -7.14 -4.50 9.76
C LEU A 196 -5.76 -3.86 9.75
N GLN A 197 -5.57 -2.73 10.46
CA GLN A 197 -4.26 -2.06 10.54
C GLN A 197 -3.20 -2.94 11.22
N LEU A 198 -3.54 -3.68 12.28
CA LEU A 198 -2.60 -4.62 12.92
C LEU A 198 -2.26 -5.80 12.00
N VAL A 199 -3.26 -6.40 11.36
CA VAL A 199 -3.06 -7.51 10.40
C VAL A 199 -2.23 -7.03 9.21
N PHE A 200 -2.53 -5.85 8.67
CA PHE A 200 -1.77 -5.24 7.58
C PHE A 200 -0.31 -4.99 7.97
N GLY A 201 -0.08 -4.43 9.16
CA GLY A 201 1.28 -4.23 9.68
C GLY A 201 2.07 -5.54 9.75
N ALA A 202 1.46 -6.56 10.36
CA ALA A 202 2.09 -7.85 10.59
C ALA A 202 2.30 -8.68 9.31
N CYS A 203 1.36 -8.64 8.36
CA CYS A 203 1.36 -9.51 7.18
C CYS A 203 1.88 -8.84 5.90
N ILE A 204 1.89 -7.50 5.83
CA ILE A 204 2.32 -6.74 4.66
C ILE A 204 3.53 -5.87 5.01
N VAL A 205 3.38 -4.91 5.93
CA VAL A 205 4.43 -3.90 6.19
C VAL A 205 5.73 -4.56 6.63
N ARG A 206 5.67 -5.44 7.63
CA ARG A 206 6.86 -6.10 8.16
C ARG A 206 7.58 -6.96 7.11
N PRO A 207 6.95 -7.95 6.45
CA PRO A 207 7.64 -8.76 5.45
C PRO A 207 8.24 -7.92 4.30
N SER A 208 7.52 -6.90 3.83
CA SER A 208 8.00 -6.04 2.75
C SER A 208 9.24 -5.22 3.13
N MET A 209 9.35 -4.77 4.39
CA MET A 209 10.50 -3.98 4.84
C MET A 209 11.66 -4.82 5.39
N ALA A 210 11.37 -5.94 6.06
CA ALA A 210 12.40 -6.81 6.64
C ALA A 210 13.05 -7.74 5.61
N GLY A 211 12.42 -7.94 4.44
CA GLY A 211 12.82 -8.99 3.49
C GLY A 211 12.53 -10.40 4.00
N ASP A 212 11.69 -10.52 5.03
CA ASP A 212 11.31 -11.80 5.63
C ASP A 212 10.39 -12.56 4.65
N THR A 213 10.81 -13.75 4.22
CA THR A 213 9.95 -14.71 3.50
C THR A 213 9.18 -15.63 4.46
N GLU A 214 9.47 -15.53 5.76
CA GLU A 214 9.07 -16.45 6.82
C GLU A 214 7.66 -16.19 7.40
N PRO A 215 7.08 -17.17 8.15
CA PRO A 215 5.65 -17.26 8.41
C PRO A 215 5.04 -16.05 9.14
N GLN A 216 3.80 -15.76 8.75
CA GLN A 216 3.03 -14.62 9.20
C GLN A 216 2.78 -14.63 10.71
N CYS A 217 2.99 -13.48 11.35
CA CYS A 217 2.81 -13.29 12.78
C CYS A 217 1.35 -13.42 13.24
N VAL A 218 0.41 -13.17 12.31
CA VAL A 218 -1.02 -13.39 12.49
C VAL A 218 -1.44 -14.49 11.52
N PRO A 219 -2.10 -15.56 11.99
CA PRO A 219 -2.62 -16.58 11.09
C PRO A 219 -3.71 -15.97 10.20
N VAL A 220 -3.52 -16.09 8.90
CA VAL A 220 -4.49 -15.66 7.90
C VAL A 220 -4.80 -16.86 7.00
N ASN A 221 -6.02 -17.37 7.10
CA ASN A 221 -6.47 -18.49 6.29
C ASN A 221 -7.18 -17.99 5.02
N SER A 222 -7.34 -18.85 4.01
CA SER A 222 -8.05 -18.50 2.77
C SER A 222 -9.49 -18.05 3.03
N ASP A 223 -10.18 -18.69 3.99
CA ASP A 223 -11.54 -18.32 4.39
C ASP A 223 -11.61 -16.92 4.99
N ASP A 224 -10.57 -16.51 5.74
CA ASP A 224 -10.50 -15.17 6.31
C ASP A 224 -10.33 -14.11 5.22
N ILE A 225 -9.45 -14.36 4.25
CA ILE A 225 -9.24 -13.45 3.11
C ILE A 225 -10.51 -13.30 2.28
N GLU A 226 -11.23 -14.39 2.03
CA GLU A 226 -12.52 -14.34 1.35
C GLU A 226 -13.57 -13.58 2.18
N GLY A 227 -13.58 -13.77 3.51
CA GLY A 227 -14.44 -13.05 4.44
C GLY A 227 -14.19 -11.53 4.42
N ILE A 228 -12.92 -11.13 4.46
CA ILE A 228 -12.49 -9.72 4.39
C ILE A 228 -12.89 -9.11 3.04
N ALA A 229 -12.54 -9.77 1.92
CA ALA A 229 -12.86 -9.30 0.58
C ALA A 229 -14.37 -9.14 0.40
N ARG A 230 -15.17 -10.10 0.88
CA ARG A 230 -16.64 -10.02 0.82
C ARG A 230 -17.18 -8.85 1.62
N PHE A 231 -16.70 -8.67 2.86
CA PHE A 231 -17.18 -7.59 3.72
C PHE A 231 -16.90 -6.20 3.12
N TYR A 232 -15.68 -5.96 2.63
CA TYR A 232 -15.31 -4.67 2.05
C TYR A 232 -15.85 -4.48 0.63
N GLY A 233 -15.96 -5.54 -0.17
CA GLY A 233 -16.66 -5.50 -1.45
C GLY A 233 -18.14 -5.12 -1.26
N ASP A 234 -18.84 -5.73 -0.31
CA ASP A 234 -20.21 -5.34 0.03
C ASP A 234 -20.32 -3.89 0.55
N LEU A 235 -19.32 -3.42 1.30
CA LEU A 235 -19.26 -2.06 1.80
C LEU A 235 -19.21 -1.05 0.64
N THR A 236 -18.41 -1.33 -0.39
CA THR A 236 -18.28 -0.47 -1.59
C THR A 236 -19.61 -0.35 -2.32
N VAL A 237 -20.30 -1.48 -2.57
CA VAL A 237 -21.58 -1.51 -3.28
C VAL A 237 -22.70 -0.77 -2.54
N ARG A 238 -22.70 -0.80 -1.20
CA ARG A 238 -23.78 -0.19 -0.39
C ARG A 238 -23.65 1.33 -0.25
N ARG A 239 -22.49 1.92 -0.54
CA ARG A 239 -22.19 3.32 -0.29
C ARG A 239 -22.40 4.19 -1.54
N ALA A 240 -23.65 4.55 -1.81
CA ALA A 240 -24.01 5.40 -2.96
C ALA A 240 -23.37 6.81 -2.97
N GLY A 241 -22.82 7.27 -1.85
CA GLY A 241 -22.14 8.58 -1.72
C GLY A 241 -20.61 8.52 -1.79
N GLY A 242 -20.05 7.37 -2.15
CA GLY A 242 -18.62 7.11 -2.08
C GLY A 242 -18.12 6.85 -0.64
N LEU A 243 -16.84 6.48 -0.57
CA LEU A 243 -16.16 6.21 0.69
C LEU A 243 -15.46 7.45 1.25
N GLY A 244 -15.47 7.61 2.57
CA GLY A 244 -14.61 8.59 3.24
C GLY A 244 -13.13 8.20 3.16
N ASP A 245 -12.21 9.14 3.37
CA ASP A 245 -10.77 8.89 3.19
C ASP A 245 -10.25 7.73 4.06
N ASP A 246 -10.75 7.62 5.29
CA ASP A 246 -10.43 6.52 6.20
C ASP A 246 -10.90 5.14 5.70
N GLU A 247 -12.05 5.12 5.03
CA GLU A 247 -12.63 3.90 4.46
C GLU A 247 -11.94 3.53 3.15
N LYS A 248 -11.55 4.53 2.36
CA LYS A 248 -10.68 4.35 1.19
C LYS A 248 -9.34 3.75 1.62
N LEU A 249 -8.70 4.28 2.66
CA LEU A 249 -7.46 3.72 3.19
C LEU A 249 -7.65 2.26 3.63
N SER A 250 -8.78 1.96 4.29
CA SER A 250 -9.11 0.59 4.69
C SER A 250 -9.33 -0.33 3.49
N CYS A 251 -10.02 0.13 2.43
CA CYS A 251 -10.22 -0.63 1.20
C CYS A 251 -8.89 -0.87 0.47
N ALA A 252 -7.97 0.10 0.48
CA ALA A 252 -6.63 -0.06 -0.08
C ALA A 252 -5.83 -1.12 0.68
N MET A 253 -5.83 -1.07 2.02
CA MET A 253 -5.19 -2.11 2.85
C MET A 253 -5.74 -3.51 2.56
N VAL A 254 -7.06 -3.61 2.37
CA VAL A 254 -7.73 -4.87 2.02
C VAL A 254 -7.33 -5.35 0.63
N ALA A 255 -7.31 -4.47 -0.36
CA ALA A 255 -6.91 -4.81 -1.73
C ALA A 255 -5.46 -5.33 -1.76
N VAL A 256 -4.53 -4.63 -1.09
CA VAL A 256 -3.13 -5.09 -0.96
C VAL A 256 -3.04 -6.43 -0.24
N LEU A 257 -3.73 -6.60 0.89
CA LEU A 257 -3.72 -7.85 1.65
C LEU A 257 -4.24 -9.01 0.80
N CYS A 258 -5.37 -8.81 0.13
CA CYS A 258 -6.00 -9.81 -0.74
C CYS A 258 -5.13 -10.17 -1.94
N ALA A 259 -4.58 -9.17 -2.64
CA ALA A 259 -3.74 -9.37 -3.81
C ALA A 259 -2.45 -10.14 -3.47
N THR A 260 -1.76 -9.70 -2.42
CA THR A 260 -0.51 -10.32 -1.93
C THR A 260 -0.75 -11.79 -1.54
N PHE A 261 -1.85 -12.05 -0.83
CA PHE A 261 -2.19 -13.41 -0.42
C PHE A 261 -2.60 -14.29 -1.60
N ALA A 262 -3.40 -13.75 -2.53
CA ALA A 262 -3.83 -14.47 -3.72
C ALA A 262 -2.65 -14.90 -4.59
N LEU A 263 -1.65 -14.03 -4.77
CA LEU A 263 -0.43 -14.38 -5.51
C LEU A 263 0.39 -15.45 -4.81
N LYS A 264 0.65 -15.31 -3.50
CA LYS A 264 1.39 -16.32 -2.71
C LYS A 264 0.72 -17.70 -2.72
N GLN A 265 -0.60 -17.75 -2.80
CA GLN A 265 -1.33 -19.03 -2.88
C GLN A 265 -1.37 -19.63 -4.27
N ALA A 266 -1.33 -18.80 -5.32
CA ALA A 266 -1.45 -19.26 -6.69
C ALA A 266 -0.30 -20.19 -7.12
N ASP A 267 0.84 -20.12 -6.44
CA ASP A 267 1.99 -21.01 -6.67
C ASP A 267 1.85 -22.37 -5.97
N ASN A 268 0.98 -22.45 -4.95
CA ASN A 268 0.88 -23.61 -4.06
C ASN A 268 -0.37 -24.48 -4.31
N SER A 269 -1.49 -23.90 -4.79
CA SER A 269 -2.72 -24.66 -5.13
C SER A 269 -3.78 -23.78 -5.81
N PRO A 270 -4.81 -24.35 -6.48
CA PRO A 270 -5.98 -23.60 -6.92
C PRO A 270 -6.77 -23.07 -5.72
N SER A 271 -6.42 -21.86 -5.28
CA SER A 271 -7.02 -21.18 -4.13
C SER A 271 -8.42 -20.62 -4.47
N PRO A 272 -9.35 -20.54 -3.50
CA PRO A 272 -10.59 -19.75 -3.67
C PRO A 272 -10.32 -18.27 -4.04
N ALA A 273 -9.13 -17.73 -3.72
CA ALA A 273 -8.71 -16.39 -4.11
C ALA A 273 -8.44 -16.23 -5.63
N SER A 274 -8.44 -17.31 -6.40
CA SER A 274 -8.34 -17.27 -7.88
C SER A 274 -9.71 -17.28 -8.57
N ARG A 275 -10.82 -17.23 -7.83
CA ARG A 275 -12.17 -17.26 -8.41
C ARG A 275 -12.55 -15.88 -8.96
N PRO A 276 -13.25 -15.80 -10.11
CA PRO A 276 -13.70 -14.51 -10.68
C PRO A 276 -14.50 -13.64 -9.70
N TYR A 277 -15.31 -14.27 -8.84
CA TYR A 277 -16.06 -13.57 -7.79
C TYR A 277 -15.14 -12.85 -6.80
N PHE A 278 -14.06 -13.50 -6.35
CA PHE A 278 -13.08 -12.86 -5.47
C PHE A 278 -12.42 -11.66 -6.13
N SER A 279 -11.99 -11.82 -7.39
CA SER A 279 -11.43 -10.72 -8.18
C SER A 279 -12.42 -9.56 -8.30
N SER A 280 -13.70 -9.83 -8.53
CA SER A 280 -14.73 -8.78 -8.62
C SER A 280 -14.91 -7.99 -7.32
N LEU A 281 -14.74 -8.63 -6.16
CA LEU A 281 -14.82 -7.95 -4.86
C LEU A 281 -13.62 -7.00 -4.66
N VAL A 282 -12.42 -7.48 -5.00
CA VAL A 282 -11.19 -6.67 -4.89
C VAL A 282 -11.21 -5.53 -5.91
N PHE A 283 -11.63 -5.77 -7.16
CA PHE A 283 -11.84 -4.71 -8.15
C PHE A 283 -12.90 -3.71 -7.69
N GLY A 284 -13.97 -4.15 -7.04
CA GLY A 284 -14.94 -3.24 -6.40
C GLY A 284 -14.29 -2.29 -5.40
N CYS A 285 -13.38 -2.81 -4.56
CA CYS A 285 -12.58 -1.95 -3.68
C CYS A 285 -11.70 -0.98 -4.47
N LEU A 286 -11.02 -1.43 -5.54
CA LEU A 286 -10.17 -0.57 -6.36
C LEU A 286 -10.98 0.54 -7.06
N HIS A 287 -12.18 0.24 -7.57
CA HIS A 287 -13.06 1.22 -8.21
C HIS A 287 -13.49 2.37 -7.28
N GLU A 288 -13.61 2.13 -5.98
CA GLU A 288 -13.90 3.22 -5.04
C GLU A 288 -12.68 4.12 -4.75
N LEU A 289 -11.48 3.63 -5.03
CA LEU A 289 -10.23 4.35 -4.81
C LEU A 289 -9.85 5.23 -6.00
N PHE A 290 -10.28 4.85 -7.19
CA PHE A 290 -10.09 5.60 -8.42
C PHE A 290 -11.45 6.04 -8.93
N ASP A 291 -11.75 7.35 -8.92
CA ASP A 291 -13.01 7.86 -9.46
C ASP A 291 -13.10 7.51 -10.94
N THR A 292 -13.75 6.38 -11.23
CA THR A 292 -13.71 5.77 -12.57
C THR A 292 -14.34 6.66 -13.64
N SER A 293 -15.23 7.56 -13.22
CA SER A 293 -15.86 8.56 -14.08
C SER A 293 -14.92 9.71 -14.47
N ARG A 294 -13.81 9.87 -13.76
CA ARG A 294 -12.80 10.91 -13.94
C ARG A 294 -11.40 10.34 -14.18
N LEU A 295 -11.30 9.09 -14.64
CA LEU A 295 -9.99 8.48 -14.94
C LEU A 295 -9.40 9.17 -16.15
N ASP A 296 -8.60 10.17 -15.87
CA ASP A 296 -7.66 10.69 -16.83
C ASP A 296 -6.32 9.99 -16.60
N LEU A 297 -5.93 9.13 -17.56
CA LEU A 297 -4.63 8.46 -17.57
C LEU A 297 -3.47 9.46 -17.49
N PHE A 298 -3.72 10.67 -17.95
CA PHE A 298 -2.77 11.77 -18.03
C PHE A 298 -2.95 12.79 -16.90
N SER A 299 -3.84 12.57 -15.92
CA SER A 299 -4.01 13.53 -14.83
C SER A 299 -2.74 13.63 -13.96
N ASN A 300 -2.24 14.84 -13.73
CA ASN A 300 -1.15 15.15 -12.79
C ASN A 300 -1.60 15.34 -11.34
N ASP A 301 -2.81 14.91 -11.00
CA ASP A 301 -3.33 15.05 -9.65
C ASP A 301 -2.47 14.33 -8.62
N PRO A 302 -2.23 14.94 -7.45
CA PRO A 302 -1.49 14.29 -6.38
C PRO A 302 -2.24 13.04 -5.91
N LEU A 303 -1.52 11.93 -5.82
CA LEU A 303 -2.08 10.68 -5.33
C LEU A 303 -2.53 10.82 -3.87
N GLY A 304 -3.75 10.36 -3.60
CA GLY A 304 -4.26 10.31 -2.23
C GLY A 304 -3.55 9.23 -1.40
N PRO A 305 -3.66 9.28 -0.06
CA PRO A 305 -3.08 8.30 0.87
C PRO A 305 -3.36 6.84 0.51
N ALA A 306 -4.61 6.54 0.13
CA ALA A 306 -5.04 5.20 -0.22
C ALA A 306 -4.47 4.73 -1.58
N GLN A 307 -4.31 5.64 -2.54
CA GLN A 307 -3.74 5.34 -3.85
C GLN A 307 -2.23 5.11 -3.72
N LEU A 308 -1.53 5.96 -2.95
CA LEU A 308 -0.12 5.75 -2.61
C LEU A 308 0.09 4.37 -1.97
N LEU A 309 -0.77 4.00 -1.01
CA LEU A 309 -0.69 2.70 -0.36
C LEU A 309 -0.73 1.55 -1.38
N LEU A 310 -1.63 1.59 -2.37
CA LEU A 310 -1.74 0.55 -3.40
C LEU A 310 -0.50 0.44 -4.28
N LEU A 311 0.16 1.57 -4.56
CA LEU A 311 1.32 1.63 -5.45
C LEU A 311 2.64 1.30 -4.74
N SER A 312 2.71 1.55 -3.43
CA SER A 312 3.93 1.37 -2.63
C SER A 312 3.98 0.03 -1.90
N TRP A 313 2.86 -0.66 -1.68
CA TRP A 313 2.81 -1.86 -0.83
C TRP A 313 2.24 -3.10 -1.52
N GLY A 314 2.93 -4.22 -1.27
CA GLY A 314 2.50 -5.56 -1.67
C GLY A 314 2.44 -5.76 -3.18
N ASP A 315 1.62 -6.72 -3.60
CA ASP A 315 1.65 -7.24 -4.97
C ASP A 315 0.36 -6.91 -5.77
N VAL A 316 -0.26 -5.74 -5.51
CA VAL A 316 -1.53 -5.35 -6.15
C VAL A 316 -1.41 -5.31 -7.66
N LEU A 317 -0.39 -4.65 -8.20
CA LEU A 317 -0.25 -4.47 -9.63
C LEU A 317 0.06 -5.81 -10.36
N PRO A 318 1.02 -6.63 -9.91
CA PRO A 318 1.19 -7.98 -10.44
C PRO A 318 -0.08 -8.84 -10.36
N TRP A 319 -0.82 -8.74 -9.26
CA TRP A 319 -2.07 -9.47 -9.10
C TRP A 319 -3.13 -9.00 -10.10
N CYS A 320 -3.26 -7.69 -10.30
CA CYS A 320 -4.16 -7.09 -11.29
C CYS A 320 -3.84 -7.58 -12.71
N TRP A 321 -2.56 -7.59 -13.10
CA TRP A 321 -2.13 -8.11 -14.40
C TRP A 321 -2.53 -9.58 -14.59
N ARG A 322 -2.34 -10.41 -13.55
CA ARG A 322 -2.74 -11.82 -13.58
C ARG A 322 -4.25 -12.00 -13.59
N ALA A 323 -4.98 -11.24 -12.79
CA ALA A 323 -6.44 -11.31 -12.70
C ALA A 323 -7.13 -10.87 -14.00
N CYS A 324 -6.49 -10.02 -14.80
CA CYS A 324 -6.98 -9.58 -16.11
C CYS A 324 -6.75 -10.56 -17.24
N THR A 325 -6.02 -11.66 -17.01
CA THR A 325 -5.90 -12.73 -18.02
C THR A 325 -7.22 -13.45 -18.27
N ASP A 326 -8.13 -13.45 -17.28
CA ASP A 326 -9.49 -13.93 -17.47
C ASP A 326 -10.36 -12.78 -18.02
N PRO A 327 -10.87 -12.89 -19.27
CA PRO A 327 -11.68 -11.85 -19.89
C PRO A 327 -12.98 -11.56 -19.12
N ARG A 328 -13.39 -12.44 -18.20
CA ARG A 328 -14.60 -12.24 -17.37
C ARG A 328 -14.36 -11.28 -16.19
N SER A 329 -13.12 -11.14 -15.74
CA SER A 329 -12.72 -10.26 -14.63
C SER A 329 -11.81 -9.12 -15.08
N ALA A 330 -11.62 -8.95 -16.39
CA ALA A 330 -10.73 -7.97 -16.96
C ALA A 330 -11.35 -6.58 -16.92
N ASP A 331 -11.01 -5.78 -15.89
CA ASP A 331 -11.11 -4.32 -15.99
C ASP A 331 -9.79 -3.76 -16.54
N MET A 332 -9.64 -3.89 -17.86
CA MET A 332 -8.42 -3.45 -18.55
C MET A 332 -8.18 -1.95 -18.37
N THR A 333 -9.24 -1.15 -18.26
CA THR A 333 -9.10 0.32 -18.13
C THR A 333 -8.53 0.69 -16.78
N LEU A 334 -9.05 0.11 -15.70
CA LEU A 334 -8.55 0.29 -14.36
C LEU A 334 -7.11 -0.23 -14.24
N VAL A 335 -6.79 -1.38 -14.83
CA VAL A 335 -5.43 -1.93 -14.77
C VAL A 335 -4.43 -1.12 -15.60
N SER A 336 -4.82 -0.61 -16.77
CA SER A 336 -3.99 0.36 -17.51
C SER A 336 -3.75 1.61 -16.68
N LEU A 337 -4.77 2.16 -16.03
CA LEU A 337 -4.60 3.31 -15.15
C LEU A 337 -3.66 3.02 -13.98
N LEU A 338 -3.86 1.92 -13.26
CA LEU A 338 -2.99 1.51 -12.15
C LEU A 338 -1.54 1.38 -12.62
N THR A 339 -1.33 0.79 -13.80
CA THR A 339 0.00 0.66 -14.42
C THR A 339 0.59 2.04 -14.75
N ALA A 340 -0.19 2.95 -15.32
CA ALA A 340 0.26 4.31 -15.64
C ALA A 340 0.60 5.13 -14.39
N LEU A 341 -0.26 5.06 -13.36
CA LEU A 341 -0.03 5.74 -12.08
C LEU A 341 1.19 5.18 -11.36
N TRP A 342 1.38 3.86 -11.39
CA TRP A 342 2.57 3.21 -10.85
C TRP A 342 3.83 3.72 -11.55
N LEU A 343 3.89 3.68 -12.89
CA LEU A 343 5.04 4.16 -13.65
C LEU A 343 5.41 5.61 -13.29
N ARG A 344 4.40 6.49 -13.20
CA ARG A 344 4.59 7.91 -12.86
C ARG A 344 5.01 8.13 -11.41
N HIS A 345 4.56 7.27 -10.50
CA HIS A 345 4.97 7.34 -9.11
C HIS A 345 6.44 6.90 -8.95
N GLN A 346 6.84 5.81 -9.61
CA GLN A 346 8.23 5.32 -9.59
C GLN A 346 9.21 6.33 -10.20
N SER A 347 8.78 7.06 -11.24
CA SER A 347 9.64 8.05 -11.90
C SER A 347 9.81 9.34 -11.11
N ARG A 348 8.93 9.66 -10.16
CA ARG A 348 9.04 10.93 -9.42
C ARG A 348 10.29 10.99 -8.54
N GLU A 349 10.92 9.84 -8.28
CA GLU A 349 12.20 9.71 -7.57
C GLU A 349 13.41 9.73 -8.54
N ASP A 350 13.23 10.29 -9.75
CA ASP A 350 14.02 10.36 -11.01
C ASP A 350 15.57 10.57 -10.96
N THR A 351 16.32 10.18 -9.93
CA THR A 351 17.80 10.23 -9.94
C THR A 351 18.53 8.96 -9.51
N ASP A 352 17.87 7.96 -8.90
CA ASP A 352 18.58 6.79 -8.38
C ASP A 352 18.36 5.52 -9.22
N GLU A 353 19.46 4.82 -9.49
CA GLU A 353 19.50 3.43 -9.99
C GLU A 353 18.57 2.49 -9.19
N LEU A 354 18.25 2.86 -7.94
CA LEU A 354 17.32 2.17 -7.08
C LEU A 354 15.90 2.10 -7.68
N GLY A 355 15.36 3.21 -8.20
CA GLY A 355 14.01 3.25 -8.79
C GLY A 355 13.90 2.38 -10.05
N LYS A 356 14.96 2.35 -10.86
CA LYS A 356 15.07 1.47 -12.02
C LYS A 356 15.07 0.00 -11.59
N SER A 357 15.87 -0.34 -10.56
CA SER A 357 15.92 -1.71 -10.03
C SER A 357 14.58 -2.17 -9.46
N ALA A 358 13.85 -1.29 -8.75
CA ALA A 358 12.54 -1.59 -8.20
C ALA A 358 11.50 -1.85 -9.31
N THR A 359 11.53 -1.03 -10.37
CA THR A 359 10.68 -1.22 -11.54
C THR A 359 10.94 -2.58 -12.20
N LEU A 360 12.21 -2.90 -12.46
CA LEU A 360 12.61 -4.19 -13.05
C LEU A 360 12.19 -5.38 -12.16
N ASN A 361 12.41 -5.28 -10.85
CA ASN A 361 12.02 -6.32 -9.90
C ASN A 361 10.51 -6.62 -9.92
N LEU A 362 9.67 -5.65 -10.26
CA LEU A 362 8.23 -5.85 -10.41
C LEU A 362 7.84 -6.39 -11.79
N LEU A 363 8.47 -5.90 -12.86
CA LEU A 363 8.17 -6.27 -14.24
C LEU A 363 8.58 -7.72 -14.55
N MET A 364 9.77 -8.13 -14.08
CA MET A 364 10.41 -9.40 -14.48
C MET A 364 9.66 -10.65 -14.03
N PRO A 365 9.15 -10.78 -12.79
CA PRO A 365 8.45 -11.98 -12.36
C PRO A 365 7.16 -12.27 -13.15
N ASN A 366 6.59 -11.26 -13.81
CA ASN A 366 5.34 -11.35 -14.57
C ASN A 366 5.51 -10.83 -16.00
N LEU A 367 6.66 -11.09 -16.61
CA LEU A 367 7.10 -10.46 -17.86
C LEU A 367 6.04 -10.43 -18.97
N SER A 368 5.41 -11.57 -19.29
CA SER A 368 4.39 -11.63 -20.35
C SER A 368 3.16 -10.75 -20.06
N LEU A 369 2.78 -10.66 -18.78
CA LEU A 369 1.60 -9.92 -18.35
C LEU A 369 1.88 -8.43 -18.27
N SER A 370 3.00 -8.06 -17.67
CA SER A 370 3.43 -6.67 -17.56
C SER A 370 3.54 -6.04 -18.95
N VAL A 371 4.11 -6.76 -19.91
CA VAL A 371 4.27 -6.27 -21.28
C VAL A 371 2.97 -6.08 -22.01
N THR A 372 2.00 -6.98 -21.81
CA THR A 372 0.67 -6.80 -22.39
C THR A 372 0.07 -5.45 -21.94
N HIS A 373 0.25 -5.07 -20.68
CA HIS A 373 -0.26 -3.81 -20.16
C HIS A 373 0.58 -2.59 -20.54
N ILE A 374 1.91 -2.71 -20.63
CA ILE A 374 2.78 -1.65 -21.16
C ILE A 374 2.47 -1.38 -22.63
N LEU A 375 2.25 -2.41 -23.45
CA LEU A 375 1.83 -2.27 -24.85
C LEU A 375 0.46 -1.60 -24.99
N GLN A 376 -0.47 -1.89 -24.09
CA GLN A 376 -1.76 -1.18 -24.07
C GLN A 376 -1.60 0.30 -23.71
N LEU A 377 -0.69 0.62 -22.80
CA LEU A 377 -0.37 2.02 -22.51
C LEU A 377 0.31 2.70 -23.69
N LEU A 378 1.19 2.01 -24.42
CA LEU A 378 1.81 2.51 -25.64
C LEU A 378 0.76 2.89 -26.69
N TYR A 379 -0.20 1.99 -26.94
CA TYR A 379 -1.32 2.24 -27.85
C TYR A 379 -2.15 3.46 -27.41
N ARG A 380 -2.46 3.57 -26.11
CA ARG A 380 -3.25 4.70 -25.57
C ARG A 380 -2.50 6.03 -25.63
N VAL A 381 -1.19 6.02 -25.43
CA VAL A 381 -0.34 7.21 -25.62
C VAL A 381 -0.36 7.62 -27.08
N ASP A 382 -0.16 6.68 -28.01
CA ASP A 382 -0.19 6.96 -29.45
C ASP A 382 -1.55 7.52 -29.90
N GLU A 383 -2.65 6.93 -29.43
CA GLU A 383 -4.00 7.43 -29.67
C GLU A 383 -4.20 8.85 -29.12
N ALA A 384 -3.67 9.14 -27.91
CA ALA A 384 -3.74 10.47 -27.33
C ALA A 384 -2.94 11.51 -28.14
N LEU A 385 -1.75 11.16 -28.64
CA LEU A 385 -0.94 12.07 -29.47
C LEU A 385 -1.63 12.45 -30.78
N ASN A 386 -2.42 11.55 -31.35
CA ASN A 386 -3.19 11.80 -32.56
C ASN A 386 -4.45 12.65 -32.32
N ASN A 387 -4.92 12.74 -31.07
CA ASN A 387 -6.05 13.56 -30.67
C ASN A 387 -5.53 14.88 -30.06
N GLU A 388 -5.54 16.00 -30.81
CA GLU A 388 -4.97 17.32 -30.44
C GLU A 388 -5.45 17.96 -29.10
N TRP A 389 -6.21 17.26 -28.26
CA TRP A 389 -7.00 17.79 -27.15
C TRP A 389 -6.40 17.50 -25.76
N THR A 390 -5.26 16.82 -25.68
CA THR A 390 -4.66 16.39 -24.41
C THR A 390 -3.52 17.31 -23.95
N ASP A 391 -3.35 17.44 -22.62
CA ASP A 391 -2.20 18.14 -22.02
C ASP A 391 -0.88 17.50 -22.47
N GLY A 392 -0.16 18.18 -23.35
CA GLY A 392 1.04 17.66 -23.99
C GLY A 392 2.16 17.29 -23.02
N GLU A 393 2.23 17.91 -21.84
CA GLU A 393 3.26 17.60 -20.84
C GLU A 393 2.98 16.27 -20.14
N ALA A 394 1.73 16.03 -19.75
CA ALA A 394 1.35 14.79 -19.10
C ALA A 394 1.46 13.58 -20.03
N VAL A 395 1.05 13.74 -21.30
CA VAL A 395 1.21 12.71 -22.33
C VAL A 395 2.69 12.44 -22.58
N ALA A 396 3.52 13.48 -22.70
CA ALA A 396 4.97 13.32 -22.87
C ALA A 396 5.60 12.57 -21.69
N CYS A 397 5.21 12.90 -20.46
CA CYS A 397 5.70 12.22 -19.27
C CYS A 397 5.36 10.72 -19.30
N LEU A 398 4.10 10.35 -19.56
CA LEU A 398 3.72 8.95 -19.66
C LEU A 398 4.39 8.25 -20.85
N ALA A 399 4.49 8.91 -22.00
CA ALA A 399 5.17 8.40 -23.19
C ALA A 399 6.63 8.04 -22.90
N ARG A 400 7.36 8.94 -22.21
CA ARG A 400 8.74 8.69 -21.77
C ARG A 400 8.84 7.41 -20.95
N LEU A 401 7.95 7.26 -19.96
CA LEU A 401 7.98 6.13 -19.02
C LEU A 401 7.61 4.80 -19.68
N VAL A 402 6.62 4.82 -20.58
CA VAL A 402 6.25 3.64 -21.37
C VAL A 402 7.39 3.25 -22.29
N CYS A 403 7.99 4.20 -23.03
CA CYS A 403 9.12 3.91 -23.92
C CYS A 403 10.34 3.40 -23.14
N TRP A 404 10.66 4.02 -22.01
CA TRP A 404 11.74 3.57 -21.14
C TRP A 404 11.50 2.14 -20.62
N SER A 405 10.27 1.84 -20.17
CA SER A 405 9.90 0.49 -19.74
C SER A 405 10.04 -0.52 -20.87
N MET A 406 9.64 -0.15 -22.10
CA MET A 406 9.81 -0.97 -23.28
C MET A 406 11.28 -1.25 -23.59
N THR A 407 12.16 -0.25 -23.50
CA THR A 407 13.61 -0.44 -23.62
C THR A 407 14.14 -1.45 -22.62
N GLN A 408 13.69 -1.35 -21.36
CA GLN A 408 14.09 -2.31 -20.34
C GLN A 408 13.61 -3.73 -20.69
N LEU A 409 12.37 -3.87 -21.12
CA LEU A 409 11.75 -5.17 -21.43
C LEU A 409 12.32 -5.85 -22.69
N SER A 410 12.96 -5.09 -23.58
CA SER A 410 13.60 -5.58 -24.79
C SER A 410 15.11 -5.76 -24.69
N ASP A 411 15.71 -5.52 -23.53
CA ASP A 411 17.15 -5.74 -23.35
C ASP A 411 17.47 -7.22 -23.62
N PRO A 412 18.32 -7.52 -24.64
CA PRO A 412 18.66 -8.89 -25.01
C PRO A 412 19.42 -9.63 -23.90
N LEU A 413 19.95 -8.92 -22.90
CA LEU A 413 20.59 -9.50 -21.73
C LEU A 413 19.60 -10.09 -20.74
N LEU A 414 18.30 -9.75 -20.83
CA LEU A 414 17.27 -10.31 -19.98
C LEU A 414 16.86 -11.71 -20.46
N GLU A 415 16.85 -12.65 -19.52
CA GLU A 415 16.33 -13.99 -19.75
C GLU A 415 14.82 -13.90 -20.03
N GLY A 416 14.41 -14.33 -21.22
CA GLY A 416 13.01 -14.19 -21.67
C GLY A 416 12.68 -12.86 -22.36
N HIS A 417 13.68 -12.10 -22.84
CA HIS A 417 13.47 -10.86 -23.60
C HIS A 417 12.38 -10.98 -24.66
N ILE A 418 11.75 -9.85 -24.93
CA ILE A 418 10.54 -9.84 -25.73
C ILE A 418 10.86 -9.37 -27.14
N VAL A 419 10.43 -10.18 -28.09
CA VAL A 419 10.35 -9.78 -29.48
C VAL A 419 9.10 -8.92 -29.65
N PHE A 420 9.28 -7.66 -30.02
CA PHE A 420 8.17 -6.76 -30.25
C PHE A 420 7.34 -7.20 -31.46
N PHE A 421 6.02 -7.09 -31.34
CA PHE A 421 5.13 -7.26 -32.49
C PHE A 421 5.27 -6.07 -33.45
N PRO A 422 5.10 -6.25 -34.77
CA PRO A 422 5.23 -5.17 -35.76
C PRO A 422 4.39 -3.92 -35.44
N ASP A 423 3.20 -4.08 -34.86
CA ASP A 423 2.35 -2.94 -34.49
C ASP A 423 2.94 -2.16 -33.30
N ALA A 424 3.62 -2.82 -32.35
CA ALA A 424 4.31 -2.12 -31.27
C ALA A 424 5.46 -1.25 -31.80
N VAL A 425 6.20 -1.77 -32.79
CA VAL A 425 7.26 -1.04 -33.50
C VAL A 425 6.68 0.18 -34.21
N LEU A 426 5.53 0.03 -34.87
CA LEU A 426 4.81 1.12 -35.51
C LEU A 426 4.46 2.25 -34.53
N HIS A 427 3.89 1.93 -33.37
CA HIS A 427 3.57 2.92 -32.34
C HIS A 427 4.82 3.61 -31.77
N LEU A 428 5.91 2.85 -31.53
CA LEU A 428 7.19 3.45 -31.10
C LEU A 428 7.76 4.42 -32.14
N CYS A 429 7.71 4.06 -33.43
CA CYS A 429 8.11 4.95 -34.51
C CYS A 429 7.24 6.21 -34.57
N ASN A 430 5.92 6.11 -34.38
CA ASN A 430 5.04 7.27 -34.39
C ASN A 430 5.34 8.22 -33.22
N ILE A 431 5.51 7.68 -32.00
CA ILE A 431 5.91 8.47 -30.82
C ILE A 431 7.27 9.15 -31.04
N PHE A 432 8.25 8.43 -31.58
CA PHE A 432 9.56 8.99 -31.92
C PHE A 432 9.42 10.18 -32.89
N LEU A 433 8.67 10.01 -33.98
CA LEU A 433 8.46 11.07 -34.98
C LEU A 433 7.67 12.26 -34.45
N HIS A 434 6.73 12.02 -33.53
CA HIS A 434 5.96 13.11 -32.92
C HIS A 434 6.84 14.02 -32.06
N TYR A 435 7.82 13.45 -31.34
CA TYR A 435 8.65 14.17 -30.40
C TYR A 435 10.04 14.56 -30.94
N VAL A 436 10.48 14.01 -32.08
CA VAL A 436 11.74 14.40 -32.71
C VAL A 436 11.67 15.86 -33.19
N GLY A 437 12.46 16.73 -32.57
CA GLY A 437 12.42 18.18 -32.81
C GLY A 437 11.55 18.97 -31.82
N GLY A 438 10.96 18.31 -30.82
CA GLY A 438 10.29 18.95 -29.68
C GLY A 438 11.24 19.65 -28.70
N GLY A 439 10.69 20.23 -27.63
CA GLY A 439 11.47 20.77 -26.51
C GLY A 439 12.20 19.67 -25.71
N THR A 440 12.89 20.03 -24.63
CA THR A 440 13.70 19.09 -23.83
C THR A 440 12.93 17.83 -23.40
N ALA A 441 11.71 17.99 -22.88
CA ALA A 441 10.87 16.86 -22.47
C ALA A 441 10.48 15.96 -23.66
N GLY A 442 10.32 16.53 -24.86
CA GLY A 442 10.07 15.74 -26.08
C GLY A 442 11.31 14.96 -26.52
N LEU A 443 12.49 15.57 -26.43
CA LEU A 443 13.75 14.89 -26.75
C LEU A 443 13.98 13.67 -25.85
N ASP A 444 13.66 13.75 -24.56
CA ASP A 444 13.77 12.60 -23.63
C ASP A 444 12.84 11.44 -24.02
N VAL A 445 11.63 11.76 -24.51
CA VAL A 445 10.69 10.76 -25.05
C VAL A 445 11.25 10.13 -26.32
N ALA A 446 11.73 10.96 -27.26
CA ALA A 446 12.29 10.49 -28.52
C ALA A 446 13.55 9.63 -28.28
N GLU A 447 14.41 9.99 -27.34
CA GLU A 447 15.57 9.18 -26.96
C GLU A 447 15.14 7.84 -26.38
N SER A 448 14.17 7.83 -25.45
CA SER A 448 13.66 6.59 -24.86
C SER A 448 13.03 5.67 -25.92
N ALA A 449 12.25 6.23 -26.85
CA ALA A 449 11.65 5.49 -27.96
C ALA A 449 12.72 4.94 -28.92
N LEU A 450 13.75 5.74 -29.22
CA LEU A 450 14.87 5.30 -30.06
C LEU A 450 15.64 4.15 -29.40
N GLN A 451 15.91 4.23 -28.10
CA GLN A 451 16.57 3.15 -27.36
C GLN A 451 15.76 1.84 -27.43
N ALA A 452 14.43 1.91 -27.28
CA ALA A 452 13.57 0.73 -27.45
C ALA A 452 13.65 0.16 -28.88
N LEU A 453 13.65 1.04 -29.89
CA LEU A 453 13.76 0.67 -31.30
C LEU A 453 15.12 0.05 -31.66
N LEU A 454 16.21 0.41 -30.96
CA LEU A 454 17.53 -0.19 -31.18
C LEU A 454 17.59 -1.68 -30.79
N HIS A 455 16.65 -2.16 -29.98
CA HIS A 455 16.51 -3.57 -29.63
C HIS A 455 15.59 -4.35 -30.58
N VAL A 456 14.93 -3.69 -31.54
CA VAL A 456 14.05 -4.31 -32.53
C VAL A 456 14.87 -4.82 -33.74
N GLU A 457 14.40 -5.87 -34.42
CA GLU A 457 14.98 -6.27 -35.71
C GLU A 457 14.83 -5.16 -36.77
N SER A 458 15.93 -4.85 -37.47
CA SER A 458 15.96 -3.76 -38.48
C SER A 458 14.88 -3.89 -39.57
N SER A 459 14.49 -5.12 -39.94
CA SER A 459 13.42 -5.38 -40.90
C SER A 459 12.07 -4.86 -40.43
N ASP A 460 11.73 -5.03 -39.15
CA ASP A 460 10.45 -4.61 -38.60
C ASP A 460 10.37 -3.08 -38.50
N VAL A 461 11.49 -2.42 -38.18
CA VAL A 461 11.60 -0.96 -38.19
C VAL A 461 11.42 -0.41 -39.60
N CYS A 462 12.02 -1.04 -40.62
CA CYS A 462 11.83 -0.65 -42.01
C CYS A 462 10.36 -0.77 -42.45
N VAL A 463 9.70 -1.90 -42.12
CA VAL A 463 8.29 -2.11 -42.45
C VAL A 463 7.38 -1.10 -41.74
N ALA A 464 7.65 -0.80 -40.47
CA ALA A 464 6.92 0.22 -39.72
C ALA A 464 7.09 1.62 -40.35
N ALA A 465 8.31 1.99 -40.74
CA ALA A 465 8.60 3.26 -41.40
C ALA A 465 7.90 3.38 -42.77
N GLU A 466 7.88 2.31 -43.57
CA GLU A 466 7.15 2.26 -44.84
C GLU A 466 5.65 2.47 -44.62
N ARG A 467 5.04 1.79 -43.63
CA ARG A 467 3.62 1.96 -43.29
C ARG A 467 3.28 3.39 -42.84
N LEU A 468 4.15 4.03 -42.06
CA LEU A 468 3.95 5.44 -41.66
C LEU A 468 4.04 6.38 -42.87
N ALA A 469 4.97 6.13 -43.79
CA ALA A 469 5.13 6.91 -45.01
C ALA A 469 3.91 6.79 -45.95
N GLU A 470 3.22 5.65 -45.95
CA GLU A 470 1.99 5.43 -46.71
C GLU A 470 0.75 6.07 -46.04
N GLY A 471 0.70 6.07 -44.70
CA GLY A 471 -0.45 6.54 -43.93
C GLY A 471 -0.49 8.06 -43.70
N HIS A 472 0.67 8.71 -43.64
CA HIS A 472 0.75 10.15 -43.54
C HIS A 472 1.03 10.76 -44.91
N ASP A 473 0.24 11.75 -45.32
CA ASP A 473 0.66 12.74 -46.31
C ASP A 473 1.84 13.55 -45.71
N PHE A 474 3.03 12.93 -45.74
CA PHE A 474 4.31 13.46 -45.28
C PHE A 474 4.75 14.82 -45.88
N PRO A 475 4.17 15.40 -46.96
CA PRO A 475 4.63 16.69 -47.45
C PRO A 475 4.39 17.89 -46.52
N SER A 476 3.52 17.82 -45.51
CA SER A 476 3.10 19.00 -44.73
C SER A 476 3.75 19.18 -43.35
N ALA A 477 4.31 18.11 -42.75
CA ALA A 477 4.93 18.17 -41.43
C ALA A 477 6.39 18.67 -41.48
N PHE A 478 7.12 18.35 -42.55
CA PHE A 478 8.50 18.82 -42.77
C PHE A 478 8.62 20.31 -43.09
N ASP A 479 7.54 20.96 -43.53
CA ASP A 479 7.54 22.40 -43.82
C ASP A 479 7.51 23.30 -42.55
N ARG A 480 7.37 22.71 -41.34
CA ARG A 480 7.32 23.46 -40.08
C ARG A 480 8.64 23.53 -39.29
N GLY A 481 9.74 22.93 -39.77
CA GLY A 481 11.03 23.01 -39.06
C GLY A 481 12.24 22.71 -39.94
N HIS A 482 13.26 23.57 -39.89
CA HIS A 482 14.55 23.39 -40.57
C HIS A 482 15.29 22.17 -40.00
N PHE A 483 15.12 21.00 -40.62
CA PHE A 483 16.00 19.84 -40.42
C PHE A 483 16.55 19.33 -41.75
N PRO A 484 17.82 18.87 -41.80
CA PRO A 484 18.36 18.16 -42.94
C PRO A 484 17.73 16.76 -43.05
N SER A 485 17.28 16.42 -44.26
CA SER A 485 16.75 15.13 -44.73
C SER A 485 16.88 13.93 -43.78
N ALA A 486 15.76 13.50 -43.20
CA ALA A 486 15.66 12.31 -42.34
C ALA A 486 16.04 10.98 -43.04
N ALA A 487 16.17 10.97 -44.37
CA ALA A 487 16.63 9.81 -45.13
C ALA A 487 18.08 9.39 -44.81
N GLN A 488 18.85 10.20 -44.06
CA GLN A 488 20.21 9.84 -43.61
C GLN A 488 20.28 9.26 -42.19
N ILE A 489 19.21 9.31 -41.38
CA ILE A 489 19.25 8.88 -39.98
C ILE A 489 18.98 7.36 -39.85
N PHE A 490 18.27 6.75 -40.80
CA PHE A 490 17.87 5.33 -40.76
C PHE A 490 18.67 4.41 -41.70
N VAL A 491 19.82 4.85 -42.23
CA VAL A 491 20.69 3.96 -43.01
C VAL A 491 21.61 3.19 -42.05
N PRO A 492 21.44 1.86 -41.86
CA PRO A 492 22.38 1.09 -41.06
C PRO A 492 23.78 1.17 -41.68
N PRO A 493 24.87 1.21 -40.90
CA PRO A 493 26.22 1.17 -41.43
C PRO A 493 26.43 -0.18 -42.10
N SER A 494 26.28 -0.21 -43.42
CA SER A 494 26.57 -1.38 -44.24
C SER A 494 28.00 -1.85 -43.97
N CYS A 495 28.12 -3.13 -43.65
CA CYS A 495 29.33 -3.89 -43.42
C CYS A 495 30.42 -3.57 -44.45
N CYS A 496 31.41 -2.76 -44.07
CA CYS A 496 32.70 -2.71 -44.75
C CYS A 496 33.59 -3.83 -44.19
N LEU A 497 33.47 -5.03 -44.77
CA LEU A 497 34.53 -6.04 -44.67
C LEU A 497 35.61 -5.69 -45.70
N PRO A 498 36.90 -5.54 -45.31
CA PRO A 498 37.98 -5.45 -46.28
C PRO A 498 38.31 -6.86 -46.81
N SER A 499 38.42 -6.96 -48.14
CA SER A 499 38.96 -8.10 -48.87
C SER A 499 40.44 -8.35 -48.58
#